data_AF-A0A399ZEU1-F1
#
_entry.id   AF-A0A399ZEU1-F1
#
_cell.length_a   1.000
_cell.length_b   1.000
_cell.length_c   1.000
_cell.angle_alpha   90.00
_cell.angle_beta   90.00
_cell.angle_gamma   90.00
#
_symmetry.space_group_name_H-M   'P 1'
#
loop_
_entity.id
_entity.type
_entity.pdbx_description
1 polymer ?
#
loop_
_entity_poly.entity_id
_entity_poly.type
_entity_poly.pdbx_seq_one_letter_code
_entity_poly.pdbx_strand_id
1 'polypeptide(L)'
;MKILICAVSLAARDETKPVALYLGADATGAPLGADSFFIVASLTKLATALCVLRLVDAGGLALDDPLAKYLPEAASARAGVTLRALLCHTAGLPSDLPNGDALYGKPLTWRDIARECLRVELERA
;
A
#
# COMPACT_ATOMS: atom_id res chain seq x y z
N MET A 1 -21.14 0.70 12.09
CA MET A 1 -21.05 0.28 10.68
C MET A 1 -20.38 -1.09 10.66
N LYS A 2 -21.13 -2.19 10.44
CA LYS A 2 -20.59 -3.55 10.45
C LYS A 2 -19.91 -3.81 9.10
N ILE A 3 -18.60 -3.63 9.01
CA ILE A 3 -17.83 -4.23 7.92
C ILE A 3 -17.56 -5.67 8.35
N LEU A 4 -18.50 -6.57 8.04
CA LEU A 4 -18.24 -8.00 8.12
C LEU A 4 -17.93 -8.48 6.69
N ILE A 5 -16.72 -8.20 6.22
CA ILE A 5 -16.21 -8.84 5.00
C ILE A 5 -15.45 -10.07 5.47
N CYS A 6 -16.11 -11.23 5.45
CA CYS A 6 -15.46 -12.53 5.58
C CYS A 6 -15.54 -13.26 4.24
N ALA A 7 -14.81 -12.77 3.24
CA ALA A 7 -14.54 -13.56 2.06
C ALA A 7 -13.29 -14.40 2.33
N VAL A 8 -13.44 -15.70 2.49
CA VAL A 8 -12.32 -16.64 2.59
C VAL A 8 -12.34 -17.51 1.33
N SER A 9 -11.43 -17.23 0.39
CA SER A 9 -11.15 -18.14 -0.72
C SER A 9 -10.04 -19.10 -0.27
N LEU A 10 -10.40 -20.36 -0.03
CA LEU A 10 -9.44 -21.39 0.37
C LEU A 10 -9.15 -22.29 -0.84
N ALA A 11 -7.97 -22.22 -1.42
CA ALA A 11 -7.54 -23.18 -2.43
C ALA A 11 -6.83 -24.36 -1.75
N ALA A 12 -7.54 -25.45 -1.52
CA ALA A 12 -6.92 -26.72 -1.11
C ALA A 12 -6.42 -27.45 -2.36
N ARG A 13 -5.17 -27.91 -2.34
CA ARG A 13 -4.62 -28.78 -3.38
C ARG A 13 -4.89 -30.23 -2.99
N ASP A 14 -5.98 -30.77 -3.50
CA ASP A 14 -6.10 -32.20 -3.80
C ASP A 14 -6.04 -32.33 -5.33
N GLU A 15 -5.39 -33.36 -5.82
CA GLU A 15 -4.52 -33.45 -7.00
C GLU A 15 -5.09 -33.06 -8.39
N THR A 16 -6.26 -32.42 -8.55
CA THR A 16 -6.74 -32.04 -9.90
C THR A 16 -7.44 -30.69 -10.07
N LYS A 17 -8.09 -30.05 -9.08
CA LYS A 17 -8.66 -28.69 -9.25
C LYS A 17 -8.80 -27.90 -7.94
N PRO A 18 -8.52 -26.57 -7.94
CA PRO A 18 -8.83 -25.72 -6.79
C PRO A 18 -10.35 -25.64 -6.60
N VAL A 19 -10.82 -25.93 -5.39
CA VAL A 19 -12.20 -25.65 -4.97
C VAL A 19 -12.22 -24.23 -4.42
N ALA A 20 -13.11 -23.37 -4.93
CA ALA A 20 -13.34 -22.04 -4.40
C ALA A 20 -14.69 -22.02 -3.65
N LEU A 21 -14.68 -21.52 -2.42
CA LEU A 21 -15.89 -21.32 -1.62
C LEU A 21 -16.10 -19.81 -1.43
N TYR A 22 -17.31 -19.34 -1.69
CA TYR A 22 -17.71 -17.94 -1.49
C TYR A 22 -18.78 -17.91 -0.40
N LEU A 23 -18.50 -17.21 0.70
CA LEU A 23 -19.40 -17.08 1.83
C LEU A 23 -19.63 -15.61 2.14
N GLY A 24 -20.88 -15.22 2.35
CA GLY A 24 -21.27 -13.87 2.74
C GLY A 24 -21.93 -13.06 1.62
N ALA A 25 -22.12 -11.78 1.91
CA ALA A 25 -22.74 -10.82 1.01
C ALA A 25 -21.99 -9.49 1.03
N ASP A 26 -22.13 -8.69 -0.03
CA ASP A 26 -21.53 -7.37 -0.14
C ASP A 26 -22.29 -6.30 0.68
N ALA A 27 -21.87 -5.03 0.55
CA ALA A 27 -22.48 -3.92 1.27
C ALA A 27 -23.96 -3.66 0.91
N THR A 28 -24.44 -4.18 -0.23
CA THR A 28 -25.84 -4.11 -0.68
C THR A 28 -26.65 -5.33 -0.27
N GLY A 29 -26.00 -6.37 0.28
CA GLY A 29 -26.61 -7.64 0.60
C GLY A 29 -26.59 -8.66 -0.55
N ALA A 30 -25.91 -8.36 -1.66
CA ALA A 30 -25.78 -9.30 -2.77
C ALA A 30 -24.79 -10.43 -2.40
N PRO A 31 -25.09 -11.71 -2.69
CA PRO A 31 -24.18 -12.81 -2.40
C PRO A 31 -22.82 -12.63 -3.08
N LEU A 32 -21.75 -13.01 -2.37
CA LEU A 32 -20.40 -12.99 -2.95
C LEU A 32 -20.19 -14.14 -3.94
N GLY A 33 -19.37 -13.91 -4.95
CA GLY A 33 -19.02 -14.87 -5.99
C GLY A 33 -17.62 -14.63 -6.57
N ALA A 34 -17.28 -15.36 -7.63
CA ALA A 34 -15.97 -15.32 -8.27
C ALA A 34 -15.56 -13.91 -8.76
N ASP A 35 -16.54 -13.11 -9.20
CA ASP A 35 -16.34 -11.78 -9.77
C ASP A 35 -16.57 -10.65 -8.75
N SER A 36 -16.70 -10.98 -7.46
CA SER A 36 -16.85 -9.96 -6.42
C SER A 36 -15.57 -9.14 -6.25
N PHE A 37 -15.71 -7.81 -6.25
CA PHE A 37 -14.60 -6.89 -6.03
C PHE A 37 -14.42 -6.58 -4.55
N PHE A 38 -13.15 -6.45 -4.14
CA PHE A 38 -12.77 -6.08 -2.78
C PHE A 38 -11.76 -4.94 -2.79
N ILE A 39 -11.83 -4.07 -1.78
CA ILE A 39 -10.75 -3.14 -1.49
C ILE A 39 -9.63 -3.93 -0.81
N VAL A 40 -8.55 -4.16 -1.54
CA VAL A 40 -7.42 -4.99 -1.09
C VAL A 40 -6.45 -4.26 -0.14
N ALA A 41 -6.71 -2.98 0.14
CA ALA A 41 -5.96 -2.14 1.06
C ALA A 41 -4.43 -2.25 0.83
N SER A 42 -3.68 -2.63 1.87
CA SER A 42 -2.22 -2.69 1.84
C SER A 42 -1.63 -3.74 0.89
N LEU A 43 -2.42 -4.67 0.32
CA LEU A 43 -1.91 -5.54 -0.75
C LEU A 43 -1.43 -4.74 -1.97
N THR A 44 -1.92 -3.51 -2.15
CA THR A 44 -1.41 -2.57 -3.15
C THR A 44 0.11 -2.33 -3.02
N LYS A 45 0.69 -2.43 -1.82
CA LYS A 45 2.14 -2.28 -1.61
C LYS A 45 2.96 -3.30 -2.39
N LEU A 46 2.44 -4.51 -2.60
CA LEU A 46 3.11 -5.54 -3.40
C LEU A 46 3.24 -5.11 -4.87
N ALA A 47 2.17 -4.53 -5.43
CA ALA A 47 2.20 -3.98 -6.79
C ALA A 47 3.16 -2.79 -6.88
N THR A 48 3.14 -1.88 -5.90
CA THR A 48 4.08 -0.76 -5.84
C THR A 48 5.53 -1.24 -5.77
N ALA A 49 5.84 -2.21 -4.91
CA ALA A 49 7.17 -2.78 -4.78
C ALA A 49 7.63 -3.45 -6.09
N LEU A 50 6.74 -4.20 -6.75
CA LEU A 50 7.03 -4.79 -8.06
C LEU A 50 7.38 -3.69 -9.08
N CYS A 51 6.57 -2.64 -9.19
CA CYS A 51 6.86 -1.52 -10.11
C CYS A 51 8.24 -0.90 -9.84
N VAL A 52 8.60 -0.67 -8.58
CA VAL A 52 9.94 -0.16 -8.22
C VAL A 52 11.04 -1.14 -8.65
N LEU A 53 10.89 -2.43 -8.37
CA LEU A 53 11.88 -3.45 -8.75
C LEU A 53 12.02 -3.60 -10.27
N ARG A 54 10.93 -3.44 -11.04
CA ARG A 54 11.01 -3.41 -12.51
C ARG A 54 11.81 -2.21 -13.03
N LEU A 55 11.73 -1.07 -12.35
CA LEU A 55 12.56 0.09 -12.66
C LEU A 55 14.03 -0.12 -12.26
N VAL A 56 14.30 -0.88 -11.19
CA VAL A 56 15.67 -1.33 -10.84
C VAL A 56 16.24 -2.21 -11.96
N ASP A 57 15.49 -3.23 -12.38
CA ASP A 57 15.92 -4.16 -13.45
C ASP A 57 16.24 -3.41 -14.74
N ALA A 58 15.48 -2.36 -15.05
CA ALA A 58 15.66 -1.51 -16.23
C ALA A 58 16.77 -0.45 -16.07
N GLY A 59 17.41 -0.36 -14.90
CA GLY A 59 18.45 0.64 -14.61
C GLY A 59 17.94 2.07 -14.43
N GLY A 60 16.63 2.28 -14.29
CA GLY A 60 16.03 3.60 -14.11
C GLY A 60 16.19 4.15 -12.67
N LEU A 61 16.39 3.27 -11.70
CA LEU A 61 16.70 3.60 -10.32
C LEU A 61 17.55 2.51 -9.66
N ALA A 62 18.22 2.84 -8.56
CA ALA A 62 18.87 1.88 -7.68
C ALA A 62 18.17 1.86 -6.32
N LEU A 63 18.09 0.68 -5.68
CA LEU A 63 17.49 0.56 -4.35
C LEU A 63 18.20 1.42 -3.30
N ASP A 64 19.49 1.63 -3.46
CA ASP A 64 20.32 2.43 -2.55
C ASP A 64 20.45 3.89 -3.00
N ASP A 65 19.70 4.31 -4.03
CA ASP A 65 19.59 5.73 -4.35
C ASP A 65 18.96 6.50 -3.17
N PRO A 66 19.47 7.70 -2.85
CA PRO A 66 18.89 8.54 -1.83
C PRO A 66 17.52 9.07 -2.28
N LEU A 67 16.57 9.14 -1.37
CA LEU A 67 15.23 9.69 -1.64
C LEU A 67 15.29 11.09 -2.27
N ALA A 68 16.21 11.93 -1.79
CA ALA A 68 16.43 13.29 -2.26
C ALA A 68 16.74 13.40 -3.76
N LYS A 69 17.21 12.31 -4.41
CA LYS A 69 17.42 12.27 -5.87
C LYS A 69 16.11 12.37 -6.65
N TYR A 70 15.02 11.84 -6.09
CA TYR A 70 13.72 11.71 -6.77
C TYR A 70 12.64 12.62 -6.19
N LEU A 71 12.68 12.88 -4.87
CA LEU A 71 11.72 13.72 -4.16
C LEU A 71 12.46 14.69 -3.22
N PRO A 72 13.23 15.65 -3.76
CA PRO A 72 14.02 16.58 -2.96
C PRO A 72 13.17 17.48 -2.04
N GLU A 73 11.90 17.68 -2.35
CA GLU A 73 10.95 18.46 -1.56
C GLU A 73 10.34 17.69 -0.37
N ALA A 74 10.57 16.37 -0.27
CA ALA A 74 10.07 15.59 0.85
C ALA A 74 10.81 15.96 2.14
N ALA A 75 10.08 16.22 3.21
CA ALA A 75 10.63 16.47 4.55
C ALA A 75 11.53 15.31 5.04
N SER A 76 11.19 14.08 4.62
CA SER A 76 11.94 12.85 4.86
C SER A 76 13.15 12.63 3.93
N ALA A 77 13.44 13.53 2.98
CA ALA A 77 14.60 13.47 2.10
C ALA A 77 15.91 13.83 2.84
N ARG A 78 16.19 13.13 3.94
CA ARG A 78 17.36 13.29 4.80
C ARG A 78 18.49 12.37 4.33
N ALA A 79 19.72 12.70 4.73
CA ALA A 79 20.88 11.86 4.46
C ALA A 79 20.65 10.43 5.01
N GLY A 80 20.97 9.42 4.22
CA GLY A 80 20.79 8.01 4.60
C GLY A 80 19.41 7.41 4.31
N VAL A 81 18.40 8.22 3.95
CA VAL A 81 17.10 7.70 3.51
C VAL A 81 17.17 7.25 2.05
N THR A 82 16.99 5.94 1.82
CA THR A 82 17.04 5.33 0.48
C THR A 82 15.69 4.78 0.05
N LEU A 83 15.55 4.48 -1.25
CA LEU A 83 14.36 3.79 -1.76
C LEU A 83 14.14 2.42 -1.10
N ARG A 84 15.23 1.69 -0.80
CA ARG A 84 15.21 0.44 -0.01
C ARG A 84 14.61 0.68 1.38
N ALA A 85 15.02 1.73 2.07
CA ALA A 85 14.54 2.03 3.42
C ALA A 85 13.02 2.32 3.42
N LEU A 86 12.49 2.93 2.35
CA LEU A 86 11.05 3.12 2.17
C LEU A 86 10.33 1.79 1.95
N LEU A 87 10.82 0.96 1.02
CA LEU A 87 10.22 -0.36 0.72
C LEU A 87 10.24 -1.32 1.91
N CYS A 88 11.26 -1.21 2.77
CA CYS A 88 11.45 -2.09 3.92
C CYS A 88 10.88 -1.52 5.23
N HIS A 89 10.22 -0.36 5.22
CA HIS A 89 9.74 0.31 6.43
C HIS A 89 10.83 0.58 7.48
N THR A 90 12.05 0.92 7.04
CA THR A 90 13.19 1.23 7.91
C THR A 90 13.71 2.66 7.77
N ALA A 91 13.00 3.51 7.02
CA ALA A 91 13.37 4.92 6.83
C ALA A 91 13.17 5.79 8.10
N GLY A 92 12.43 5.28 9.11
CA GLY A 92 12.10 6.05 10.31
C GLY A 92 10.86 6.95 10.14
N LEU A 93 10.03 6.71 9.11
CA LEU A 93 8.73 7.38 8.98
C LEU A 93 7.73 6.88 10.05
N PRO A 94 6.81 7.73 10.52
CA PRO A 94 5.71 7.32 11.38
C PRO A 94 4.81 6.29 10.68
N SER A 95 4.03 5.55 11.48
CA SER A 95 3.13 4.52 10.97
C SER A 95 1.99 5.07 10.09
N ASP A 96 1.62 6.33 10.32
CA ASP A 96 0.60 7.03 9.55
C ASP A 96 0.88 8.55 9.54
N LEU A 97 0.09 9.28 8.77
CA LEU A 97 0.12 10.73 8.75
C LEU A 97 -0.28 11.28 10.14
N PRO A 98 0.31 12.40 10.61
CA PRO A 98 0.04 12.95 11.94
C PRO A 98 -1.45 13.23 12.24
N ASN A 99 -2.26 13.41 11.19
CA ASN A 99 -3.71 13.61 11.25
C ASN A 99 -4.47 12.47 10.54
N GLY A 100 -3.96 11.23 10.56
CA GLY A 100 -4.40 10.08 9.76
C GLY A 100 -5.91 9.84 9.72
N ASP A 101 -6.62 9.99 10.84
CA ASP A 101 -8.08 9.82 10.91
C ASP A 101 -8.86 10.84 10.06
N ALA A 102 -8.33 12.06 9.89
CA ALA A 102 -8.96 13.09 9.08
C ALA A 102 -8.90 12.76 7.58
N LEU A 103 -8.00 11.85 7.17
CA LEU A 103 -7.78 11.51 5.78
C LEU A 103 -8.71 10.42 5.22
N TYR A 104 -9.34 9.65 6.10
CA TYR A 104 -10.32 8.65 5.69
C TYR A 104 -11.76 9.17 5.79
N GLY A 105 -11.98 10.37 6.35
CA GLY A 105 -13.30 10.96 6.59
C GLY A 105 -13.72 12.10 5.65
N LYS A 106 -12.85 12.57 4.75
CA LYS A 106 -13.12 13.67 3.80
C LYS A 106 -12.92 13.21 2.36
N PRO A 107 -13.59 13.82 1.37
CA PRO A 107 -13.25 13.59 -0.04
C PRO A 107 -11.86 14.15 -0.31
N LEU A 108 -10.85 13.30 -0.23
CA LEU A 108 -9.45 13.66 -0.50
C LEU A 108 -9.07 13.24 -1.90
N THR A 109 -8.36 14.14 -2.58
CA THR A 109 -7.79 13.83 -3.88
C THR A 109 -6.41 13.21 -3.69
N TRP A 110 -5.95 12.47 -4.70
CA TRP A 110 -4.56 11.98 -4.73
C TRP A 110 -3.53 13.11 -4.57
N ARG A 111 -3.85 14.33 -5.00
CA ARG A 111 -2.98 15.50 -4.84
C ARG A 111 -2.86 15.92 -3.37
N ASP A 112 -3.93 15.79 -2.60
CA ASP A 112 -3.91 16.15 -1.18
C ASP A 112 -3.09 15.11 -0.39
N ILE A 113 -3.31 13.82 -0.67
CA ILE A 113 -2.54 12.73 -0.06
C ILE A 113 -1.05 12.89 -0.37
N ALA A 114 -0.68 13.10 -1.64
CA ALA A 114 0.71 13.29 -2.03
C ALA A 114 1.36 14.48 -1.31
N ARG A 115 0.64 15.61 -1.22
CA ARG A 115 1.11 16.81 -0.51
C ARG A 115 1.37 16.53 0.97
N GLU A 116 0.49 15.79 1.64
CA GLU A 116 0.67 15.44 3.05
C GLU A 116 1.82 14.45 3.24
N CYS A 117 1.96 13.45 2.36
CA CYS A 117 3.10 12.51 2.40
C CYS A 117 4.46 13.22 2.28
N LEU A 118 4.55 14.27 1.46
CA LEU A 118 5.80 15.05 1.32
C LEU A 118 6.17 15.84 2.59
N ARG A 119 5.23 16.08 3.50
CA ARG A 119 5.46 16.86 4.74
C ARG A 119 5.84 16.01 5.94
N VAL A 120 5.85 14.69 5.79
CA VAL A 120 6.11 13.77 6.89
C VAL A 120 7.60 13.77 7.23
N GLU A 121 7.91 14.20 8.45
CA GLU A 121 9.24 14.11 9.05
C GLU A 121 9.49 12.69 9.58
N LEU A 122 10.77 12.35 9.74
CA LEU A 122 11.17 11.10 10.38
C LEU A 122 10.95 11.19 11.90
N GLU A 123 10.46 10.11 12.54
CA GLU A 123 10.30 10.04 13.99
C GLU A 123 11.64 9.97 14.75
N ARG A 124 12.70 9.54 14.06
CA ARG A 124 14.05 9.44 14.61
C ARG A 124 15.02 10.11 13.63
N ALA A 125 15.62 11.21 14.09
CA ALA A 125 16.75 11.87 13.44
C ALA A 125 18.07 11.25 13.91
#